data_AF-A0A3C0GJ67-F1
#
_entry.id   AF-A0A3C0GJ67-F1
#
_cell.length_a   1.000
_cell.length_b   1.000
_cell.length_c   1.000
_cell.angle_alpha   90.00
_cell.angle_beta   90.00
_cell.angle_gamma   90.00
#
_symmetry.space_group_name_H-M   'P 1'
#
loop_
_entity.id
_entity.type
_entity.pdbx_description
1 polymer ?
#
loop_
_entity_poly.entity_id
_entity_poly.type
_entity_poly.pdbx_seq_one_letter_code
_entity_poly.pdbx_strand_id
1 'polypeptide(L)' 'EEYEECLESVIQFFGHEEGPNMILDDGGDLTKFILEKYPAMYDDIVGITEETTTGVLRLNEYERDGKLPVPAINVNDSVT' A
#
# COMPACT_ATOMS: atom_id res chain seq x y z
N GLU A 1 5.56 -4.70 17.77
CA GLU A 1 4.24 -4.62 18.43
C GLU A 1 3.64 -3.27 18.13
N GLU A 2 4.15 -2.17 18.71
CA GLU A 2 3.66 -0.80 18.45
C GLU A 2 3.61 -0.39 16.96
N TYR A 3 4.60 -0.80 16.15
CA TYR A 3 4.62 -0.48 14.72
C TYR A 3 3.42 -1.07 13.95
N GLU A 4 3.06 -2.33 14.20
CA GLU A 4 1.91 -2.96 13.55
C GLU A 4 0.59 -2.37 14.05
N GLU A 5 0.51 -1.99 15.33
CA GLU A 5 -0.65 -1.31 15.90
C GLU A 5 -0.90 0.05 15.23
N CYS A 6 0.17 0.78 14.90
CA CYS A 6 0.06 2.02 14.14
C CYS A 6 -0.46 1.79 12.71
N LEU A 7 0.03 0.76 12.00
CA LEU A 7 -0.48 0.40 10.67
C LEU A 7 -1.97 0.04 10.73
N GLU A 8 -2.35 -0.78 11.72
CA GLU A 8 -3.74 -1.17 11.96
C GLU A 8 -4.64 0.04 12.22
N SER A 9 -4.14 1.01 13.00
CA SER A 9 -4.87 2.24 13.32
C SER A 9 -5.10 3.13 12.09
N VAL A 10 -4.17 3.15 11.14
CA VAL A 10 -4.33 3.89 9.87
C VAL A 10 -5.42 3.27 8.99
N ILE A 11 -5.55 1.93 9.01
CA ILE A 11 -6.57 1.22 8.24
C ILE A 11 -7.97 1.46 8.83
N GLN A 12 -8.08 1.47 10.16
CA GLN A 12 -9.35 1.66 10.88
C GLN A 12 -9.76 3.14 11.03
N PHE A 13 -9.20 4.03 10.20
CA PHE A 13 -9.27 5.49 10.26
C PHE A 13 -10.63 6.05 10.73
N PHE A 14 -10.64 6.70 11.91
CA PHE A 14 -11.67 7.62 12.43
C PHE A 14 -13.15 7.27 12.11
N GLY A 15 -13.55 5.99 12.18
CA GLY A 15 -14.95 5.58 12.03
C GLY A 15 -15.46 5.50 10.59
N HIS A 16 -14.58 5.43 9.59
CA HIS A 16 -14.94 5.00 8.23
C HIS A 16 -14.89 3.47 8.16
N GLU A 17 -16.05 2.81 8.22
CA GLU A 17 -16.15 1.34 8.21
C GLU A 17 -15.57 0.70 6.92
N GLU A 18 -15.51 1.47 5.84
CA GLU A 18 -15.06 1.02 4.51
C GLU A 18 -13.52 1.04 4.35
N GLY A 19 -12.79 1.69 5.25
CA GLY A 19 -11.31 1.79 5.17
C GLY A 19 -10.80 2.80 4.13
N PRO A 20 -9.48 2.80 3.84
CA PRO A 20 -8.87 3.70 2.87
C PRO A 20 -9.21 3.33 1.42
N ASN A 21 -9.34 4.36 0.57
CA ASN A 21 -9.48 4.20 -0.89
C ASN A 21 -8.21 4.56 -1.66
N MET A 22 -7.12 4.92 -0.98
CA MET A 22 -5.83 5.28 -1.54
C MET A 22 -4.72 4.87 -0.56
N ILE A 23 -3.59 4.44 -1.09
CA ILE A 23 -2.38 4.17 -0.30
C ILE A 23 -1.28 5.15 -0.72
N LEU A 24 -0.66 5.79 0.27
CA LEU A 24 0.58 6.56 0.12
C LEU A 24 1.61 5.88 1.01
N ASP A 25 2.65 5.31 0.40
CA ASP A 25 3.59 4.42 1.05
C ASP A 25 5.05 4.87 0.87
N ASP A 26 5.85 4.59 1.89
CA ASP A 26 7.28 4.82 1.98
C ASP A 26 7.90 3.53 2.51
N GLY A 27 8.44 2.72 1.60
CA GLY A 27 9.07 1.44 1.90
C GLY A 27 8.22 0.22 1.54
N GLY A 28 6.92 0.38 1.30
CA GLY A 28 6.02 -0.69 0.85
C GLY A 28 5.43 -1.55 1.97
N ASP A 29 5.61 -1.15 3.23
CA ASP A 29 5.18 -1.95 4.39
C ASP A 29 3.66 -1.85 4.60
N LEU A 30 3.04 -0.69 4.37
CA LEU A 30 1.57 -0.54 4.46
C LEU A 30 0.87 -1.31 3.33
N THR A 31 1.38 -1.20 2.11
CA THR A 31 0.90 -1.94 0.93
C THR A 31 0.96 -3.44 1.19
N LYS A 32 2.10 -3.94 1.69
CA LYS A 32 2.25 -5.35 2.04
C LYS A 32 1.30 -5.77 3.16
N PHE A 33 1.17 -4.95 4.20
CA PHE A 33 0.32 -5.25 5.34
C PHE A 33 -1.16 -5.39 4.94
N ILE A 34 -1.67 -4.48 4.11
CA ILE A 34 -3.04 -4.58 3.56
C ILE A 34 -3.16 -5.80 2.64
N LEU A 35 -2.15 -6.08 1.79
CA LEU A 35 -2.15 -7.25 0.90
C LEU A 35 -2.21 -8.58 1.64
N GLU A 36 -1.50 -8.70 2.77
CA GLU A 36 -1.42 -9.94 3.53
C GLU A 36 -2.60 -10.10 4.51
N LYS A 37 -3.04 -9.03 5.19
CA LYS A 37 -4.07 -9.10 6.24
C LYS A 37 -5.48 -8.72 5.76
N TYR A 38 -5.59 -7.81 4.79
CA TYR A 38 -6.87 -7.24 4.32
C TYR A 38 -7.01 -7.26 2.80
N PRO A 39 -6.76 -8.40 2.11
CA PRO A 39 -6.71 -8.43 0.64
C PRO A 39 -8.01 -7.97 -0.02
N ALA A 40 -9.17 -8.17 0.62
CA ALA A 40 -10.47 -7.71 0.13
C ALA A 40 -10.62 -6.18 0.08
N MET A 41 -9.83 -5.44 0.86
CA MET A 41 -9.88 -3.98 0.89
C MET A 41 -9.41 -3.33 -0.43
N TYR A 42 -8.67 -4.08 -1.26
CA TYR A 42 -8.25 -3.58 -2.57
C TYR A 42 -9.40 -3.40 -3.56
N ASP A 43 -10.60 -3.93 -3.28
CA ASP A 43 -11.78 -3.68 -4.10
C ASP A 43 -12.19 -2.18 -4.08
N ASP A 44 -11.87 -1.47 -2.98
CA ASP A 44 -12.20 -0.05 -2.78
C ASP A 44 -10.99 0.89 -2.93
N ILE A 45 -9.77 0.33 -3.03
CA ILE A 45 -8.54 1.12 -3.22
C ILE A 45 -8.33 1.43 -4.70
N VAL A 46 -8.20 2.72 -5.02
CA VAL A 46 -8.05 3.20 -6.39
C VAL A 46 -6.60 3.15 -6.88
N GLY A 47 -5.63 3.26 -5.96
CA GLY A 47 -4.22 3.12 -6.30
C GLY A 47 -3.25 3.35 -5.16
N ILE A 48 -1.97 3.12 -5.47
CA ILE A 48 -0.83 3.25 -4.56
C ILE A 48 0.14 4.30 -5.11
N THR A 49 0.75 5.10 -4.24
CA THR A 49 1.95 5.89 -4.56
C THR A 49 3.10 5.44 -3.68
N GLU A 50 4.28 5.19 -4.25
CA GLU A 50 5.46 4.72 -3.51
C GLU A 50 6.66 5.65 -3.69
N GLU A 51 7.25 6.08 -2.58
CA GLU A 51 8.32 7.08 -2.52
C GLU A 51 9.74 6.49 -2.49
N THR A 52 9.92 5.20 -2.20
CA THR A 52 11.27 4.63 -2.04
C THR A 52 11.66 3.60 -3.09
N THR A 53 12.97 3.50 -3.35
CA THR A 53 13.56 2.43 -4.18
C THR A 53 13.16 1.03 -3.69
N THR A 54 13.15 0.79 -2.38
CA THR A 54 12.84 -0.53 -1.81
C THR A 54 11.38 -0.91 -2.04
N GLY A 55 10.45 0.00 -1.77
CA GLY A 55 9.04 -0.25 -2.03
C GLY A 55 8.75 -0.41 -3.52
N VAL A 56 9.40 0.39 -4.39
CA VAL A 56 9.29 0.25 -5.85
C VAL A 56 9.74 -1.13 -6.32
N LEU A 57 10.83 -1.68 -5.78
CA LEU A 57 11.28 -3.03 -6.14
C LEU A 57 10.22 -4.09 -5.77
N ARG A 58 9.56 -3.96 -4.62
CA ARG A 58 8.47 -4.87 -4.20
C ARG A 58 7.24 -4.74 -5.11
N LEU A 59 6.85 -3.52 -5.48
CA LEU A 59 5.75 -3.30 -6.43
C LEU A 59 6.04 -3.95 -7.79
N ASN A 60 7.28 -3.85 -8.28
CA ASN A 60 7.72 -4.55 -9.50
C ASN A 60 7.69 -6.07 -9.36
N GLU A 61 8.04 -6.62 -8.19
CA GLU A 61 7.92 -8.06 -7.90
C GLU A 61 6.44 -8.49 -7.93
N TYR A 62 5.54 -7.74 -7.29
CA TYR A 62 4.11 -8.01 -7.34
C TYR A 62 3.53 -7.90 -8.75
N GLU A 63 3.95 -6.92 -9.54
CA GLU A 63 3.53 -6.78 -10.94
C GLU A 63 3.97 -7.99 -11.77
N ARG A 64 5.25 -8.39 -11.67
CA ARG A 64 5.80 -9.56 -12.38
C ARG A 64 5.10 -10.86 -11.99
N ASP A 65 4.73 -10.98 -10.73
CA ASP A 65 4.00 -12.13 -10.18
C ASP A 65 2.49 -12.10 -10.49
N GLY A 66 1.97 -11.02 -11.08
CA GLY A 66 0.52 -10.83 -11.29
C GLY A 66 -0.27 -10.67 -9.98
N LYS A 67 0.39 -10.20 -8.91
CA LYS A 67 -0.15 -10.00 -7.57
C LYS A 67 -0.38 -8.53 -7.21
N LEU A 68 0.01 -7.59 -8.07
CA LEU A 68 -0.26 -6.17 -7.85
C LEU A 68 -1.77 -5.91 -8.05
N PRO A 69 -2.54 -5.62 -6.99
CA PRO A 69 -4.01 -5.66 -7.07
C PRO A 69 -4.60 -4.40 -7.70
N VAL A 70 -3.91 -3.27 -7.59
CA VAL A 70 -4.36 -1.94 -8.03
C VAL A 70 -3.21 -1.19 -8.71
N PRO A 71 -3.48 -0.18 -9.55
CA PRO A 71 -2.42 0.63 -10.15
C PRO A 71 -1.51 1.27 -9.10
N ALA A 72 -0.21 1.32 -9.39
CA ALA A 72 0.77 1.97 -8.54
C ALA A 72 1.60 3.00 -9.31
N ILE A 73 1.90 4.13 -8.67
CA ILE A 73 2.76 5.19 -9.20
C ILE A 73 4.08 5.18 -8.42
N ASN A 74 5.18 4.98 -9.14
CA ASN A 74 6.53 5.16 -8.64
C ASN A 74 6.86 6.65 -8.59
N VAL A 75 6.91 7.21 -7.38
CA VAL A 75 7.29 8.62 -7.15
C VAL A 75 8.80 8.75 -7.01
N ASN A 76 9.47 7.74 -6.44
CA ASN A 76 10.92 7.69 -6.21
C ASN A 76 11.75 8.07 -7.44
N ASP A 77 11.36 7.60 -8.63
CA ASP A 77 12.13 7.81 -9.87
C ASP A 77 11.76 9.11 -10.60
N SER A 78 11.01 10.00 -9.95
CA SER A 78 10.79 11.37 -10.44
C SER A 78 12.10 12.17 -10.38
N VAL A 79 12.37 12.96 -11.43
CA VAL A 79 13.66 13.68 -11.61
C VAL A 79 13.88 14.86 -10.65
N THR A 80 12.82 15.29 -9.95
CA THR A 80 12.66 16.59 -9.27
C THR A 80 13.89 17.14 -8.55
#